data_AF-A0A849WGB4-F1
#
_entry.id   AF-A0A849WGB4-F1
#
_cell.length_a   1.000
_cell.length_b   1.000
_cell.length_c   1.000
_cell.angle_alpha   90.00
_cell.angle_beta   90.00
_cell.angle_gamma   90.00
#
_symmetry.space_group_name_H-M   'P 1'
#
loop_
_entity.id
_entity.type
_entity.pdbx_description
1 polymer ?
#
loop_
_entity_poly.entity_id
_entity_poly.type
_entity_poly.pdbx_seq_one_letter_code
_entity_poly.pdbx_strand_id
1 'polypeptide(L)'
;MKHDPWDEIEKWLNQFGASEEEKESTRPSWKELEIFYKEICGWEAVPIPQEYYSCYSKEAFCACTGCEKDLFSPPQMYEIQKVYKGKEAIFEYALCEECGQNLLKEYSKESLKAIEKYFLENMKPDAIDEECRLCKKEKKSLYEYSIMSLNHGTEMYYDFLLCGSCLEGMAELLSEKTKKAISDFTAAKFPGIPADFSPLPVFQI
;
A
#
# COMPACT_ATOMS: atom_id res chain seq x y z
N MET A 1 -26.66 2.56 -16.67
CA MET A 1 -26.25 2.31 -15.27
C MET A 1 -24.79 1.95 -15.32
N LYS A 2 -23.92 2.81 -14.78
CA LYS A 2 -22.50 2.48 -14.66
C LYS A 2 -22.41 1.45 -13.53
N HIS A 3 -21.89 0.27 -13.84
CA HIS A 3 -21.56 -0.76 -12.86
C HIS A 3 -20.62 -0.11 -11.84
N ASP A 4 -21.00 -0.15 -10.56
CA ASP A 4 -20.18 0.35 -9.47
C ASP A 4 -19.27 -0.82 -9.04
N PRO A 5 -17.96 -0.79 -9.33
CA PRO A 5 -17.05 -1.87 -8.96
C PRO A 5 -17.02 -2.09 -7.45
N TRP A 6 -17.43 -1.11 -6.65
CA TRP A 6 -17.36 -1.15 -5.19
C TRP A 6 -18.33 -2.14 -4.55
N ASP A 7 -19.53 -2.35 -5.13
CA ASP A 7 -20.46 -3.37 -4.64
C ASP A 7 -19.91 -4.80 -4.84
N GLU A 8 -19.06 -5.00 -5.85
CA GLU A 8 -18.42 -6.28 -6.15
C GLU A 8 -17.17 -6.47 -5.27
N ILE A 9 -16.38 -5.41 -5.09
CA ILE A 9 -15.23 -5.38 -4.18
C ILE A 9 -15.67 -5.63 -2.74
N GLU A 10 -16.72 -4.96 -2.26
CA GLU A 10 -17.25 -5.17 -0.91
C GLU A 10 -17.79 -6.60 -0.73
N LYS A 11 -18.48 -7.16 -1.73
CA LYS A 11 -18.92 -8.57 -1.68
C LYS A 11 -17.76 -9.55 -1.70
N TRP A 12 -16.72 -9.28 -2.47
CA TRP A 12 -15.52 -10.11 -2.57
C TRP A 12 -14.73 -10.06 -1.24
N LEU A 13 -14.47 -8.87 -0.69
CA LEU A 13 -13.84 -8.69 0.62
C LEU A 13 -14.61 -9.40 1.74
N ASN A 14 -15.95 -9.32 1.72
CA ASN A 14 -16.81 -10.00 2.69
C ASN A 14 -16.83 -11.53 2.55
N GLN A 15 -16.54 -12.10 1.37
CA GLN A 15 -16.40 -13.54 1.18
C GLN A 15 -15.14 -14.10 1.86
N PHE A 16 -14.12 -13.26 2.07
CA PHE A 16 -12.89 -13.61 2.80
C PHE A 16 -12.91 -13.14 4.27
N GLY A 17 -13.97 -12.45 4.70
CA GLY A 17 -14.19 -11.92 6.04
C GLY A 17 -14.79 -12.94 7.03
N ALA A 18 -14.10 -14.05 7.30
CA ALA A 18 -14.45 -14.99 8.37
C ALA A 18 -13.39 -14.99 9.52
N SER A 19 -13.76 -15.57 10.66
CA SER A 19 -13.09 -15.49 11.97
C SER A 19 -11.59 -15.88 11.98
N GLU A 20 -10.84 -15.39 12.98
CA GLU A 20 -9.36 -15.43 13.02
C GLU A 20 -8.68 -16.80 12.90
N GLU A 21 -9.38 -17.91 13.17
CA GLU A 21 -8.81 -19.26 13.10
C GLU A 21 -8.91 -19.90 11.69
N GLU A 22 -9.69 -19.34 10.76
CA GLU A 22 -9.88 -19.88 9.40
C GLU A 22 -9.01 -19.17 8.32
N LYS A 23 -8.37 -18.04 8.67
CA LYS A 23 -7.73 -17.08 7.76
C LYS A 23 -6.50 -17.58 7.01
N GLU A 24 -5.84 -18.63 7.48
CA GLU A 24 -4.64 -19.16 6.82
C GLU A 24 -4.99 -19.99 5.57
N SER A 25 -6.25 -20.43 5.42
CA SER A 25 -6.71 -21.28 4.31
C SER A 25 -7.56 -20.59 3.23
N THR A 26 -7.94 -19.33 3.44
CA THR A 26 -8.89 -18.61 2.58
C THR A 26 -8.29 -17.45 1.80
N ARG A 27 -6.97 -17.21 1.86
CA ARG A 27 -6.36 -16.13 1.05
C ARG A 27 -6.46 -16.48 -0.44
N PRO A 28 -6.99 -15.58 -1.29
CA PRO A 28 -7.01 -15.79 -2.74
C PRO A 28 -5.59 -15.96 -3.27
N SER A 29 -5.40 -16.98 -4.08
CA SER A 29 -4.18 -17.20 -4.86
C SER A 29 -3.92 -16.01 -5.78
N TRP A 30 -2.68 -15.89 -6.25
CA TRP A 30 -2.33 -14.82 -7.17
C TRP A 30 -3.19 -14.81 -8.44
N LYS A 31 -3.56 -15.98 -8.95
CA LYS A 31 -4.46 -16.08 -10.11
C LYS A 31 -5.85 -15.49 -9.84
N GLU A 32 -6.34 -15.64 -8.61
CA GLU A 32 -7.64 -15.09 -8.20
C GLU A 32 -7.55 -13.56 -8.02
N LEU A 33 -6.42 -13.06 -7.50
CA LEU A 33 -6.14 -11.63 -7.41
C LEU A 33 -5.99 -10.99 -8.80
N GLU A 34 -5.29 -11.64 -9.72
CA GLU A 34 -5.13 -11.17 -11.11
C GLU A 34 -6.48 -11.07 -11.83
N ILE A 35 -7.35 -12.08 -11.68
CA ILE A 35 -8.73 -12.05 -12.19
C ILE A 35 -9.50 -10.90 -11.55
N PHE A 36 -9.42 -10.74 -10.23
CA PHE A 36 -10.10 -9.65 -9.53
C PHE A 36 -9.64 -8.27 -10.03
N TYR A 37 -8.34 -8.01 -10.09
CA TYR A 37 -7.82 -6.73 -10.57
C TYR A 37 -8.23 -6.45 -12.01
N LYS A 38 -8.17 -7.46 -12.88
CA LYS A 38 -8.51 -7.28 -14.29
C LYS A 38 -10.01 -7.17 -14.54
N GLU A 39 -10.80 -8.11 -14.02
CA GLU A 39 -12.22 -8.24 -14.36
C GLU A 39 -13.11 -7.33 -13.51
N ILE A 40 -12.76 -7.12 -12.24
CA ILE A 40 -13.56 -6.30 -11.31
C ILE A 40 -13.06 -4.85 -11.32
N CYS A 41 -11.75 -4.63 -11.16
CA CYS A 41 -11.20 -3.28 -11.07
C CYS A 41 -10.86 -2.66 -12.44
N GLY A 42 -10.75 -3.48 -13.50
CA GLY A 42 -10.31 -3.02 -14.83
C GLY A 42 -8.82 -2.63 -14.87
N TRP A 43 -8.03 -3.07 -13.89
CA TRP A 43 -6.60 -2.79 -13.78
C TRP A 43 -5.80 -3.82 -14.55
N GLU A 44 -4.95 -3.34 -15.47
CA GLU A 44 -4.06 -4.19 -16.25
C GLU A 44 -2.64 -4.09 -15.70
N ALA A 45 -1.93 -5.23 -15.74
CA ALA A 45 -0.51 -5.27 -15.42
C ALA A 45 0.27 -4.38 -16.39
N VAL A 46 1.06 -3.44 -15.84
CA VAL A 46 1.96 -2.58 -16.62
C VAL A 46 3.40 -2.77 -16.15
N PRO A 47 4.41 -2.51 -17.00
CA PRO A 47 5.79 -2.43 -16.53
C PRO A 47 5.92 -1.38 -15.44
N ILE A 48 6.69 -1.67 -14.39
CA ILE A 48 6.89 -0.75 -13.26
C ILE A 48 7.47 0.58 -13.79
N PRO A 49 6.78 1.73 -13.59
CA PRO A 49 7.26 3.01 -14.06
C PRO A 49 8.53 3.47 -13.33
N GLN A 50 9.35 4.29 -13.99
CA GLN A 50 10.60 4.79 -13.41
C GLN A 50 10.42 5.60 -12.12
N GLU A 51 9.26 6.22 -11.90
CA GLU A 51 9.00 6.94 -10.65
C GLU A 51 8.98 6.00 -9.42
N TYR A 52 8.70 4.72 -9.64
CA TYR A 52 8.73 3.65 -8.64
C TYR A 52 10.10 2.96 -8.50
N TYR A 53 11.11 3.34 -9.30
CA TYR A 53 12.46 2.80 -9.16
C TYR A 53 13.15 3.36 -7.93
N SER A 54 14.11 2.63 -7.38
CA SER A 54 14.87 3.14 -6.24
C SER A 54 15.60 4.43 -6.61
N CYS A 55 15.44 5.46 -5.78
CA CYS A 55 16.19 6.70 -5.86
C CYS A 55 17.70 6.47 -5.65
N TYR A 56 18.10 5.40 -4.95
CA TYR A 56 19.51 5.07 -4.74
C TYR A 56 20.11 4.34 -5.94
N SER A 57 19.58 3.18 -6.34
CA SER A 57 20.17 2.38 -7.43
C SER A 57 19.81 2.90 -8.82
N LYS A 58 18.73 3.68 -8.95
CA LYS A 58 18.11 4.09 -10.23
C LYS A 58 17.54 2.91 -11.04
N GLU A 59 17.30 1.79 -10.38
CA GLU A 59 16.74 0.57 -10.96
C GLU A 59 15.48 0.13 -10.19
N ALA A 60 14.70 -0.78 -10.79
CA ALA A 60 13.56 -1.39 -10.11
C ALA A 60 14.00 -2.15 -8.86
N PHE A 61 13.13 -2.20 -7.85
CA PHE A 61 13.38 -2.98 -6.64
C PHE A 61 13.33 -4.48 -6.96
N CYS A 62 14.49 -5.14 -6.97
CA CYS A 62 14.59 -6.59 -7.18
C CYS A 62 14.62 -7.41 -5.88
N ALA A 63 14.74 -6.76 -4.71
CA ALA A 63 14.79 -7.40 -3.42
C ALA A 63 13.93 -6.65 -2.38
N CYS A 64 13.29 -7.40 -1.48
CA CYS A 64 12.53 -6.83 -0.36
C CYS A 64 13.47 -6.06 0.58
N THR A 65 13.17 -4.81 0.89
CA THR A 65 13.97 -3.99 1.81
C THR A 65 13.95 -4.54 3.24
N GLY A 66 12.91 -5.28 3.63
CA GLY A 66 12.76 -5.82 4.99
C GLY A 66 13.46 -7.16 5.25
N CYS A 67 13.59 -8.02 4.24
CA CYS A 67 14.14 -9.38 4.38
C CYS A 67 15.07 -9.83 3.26
N GLU A 68 15.38 -8.94 2.30
CA GLU A 68 16.30 -9.17 1.17
C GLU A 68 15.90 -10.30 0.21
N LYS A 69 14.70 -10.88 0.36
CA LYS A 69 14.21 -11.91 -0.57
C LYS A 69 14.05 -11.34 -1.98
N ASP A 70 14.41 -12.13 -2.98
CA ASP A 70 14.22 -11.82 -4.40
C ASP A 70 12.72 -11.61 -4.70
N LEU A 71 12.38 -10.51 -5.39
CA LEU A 71 11.01 -10.14 -5.71
C LEU A 71 10.56 -10.62 -7.09
N PHE A 72 11.49 -11.00 -7.98
CA PHE A 72 11.22 -11.29 -9.39
C PHE A 72 11.23 -12.79 -9.68
N SER A 73 12.01 -13.59 -8.96
CA SER A 73 12.21 -15.01 -9.25
C SER A 73 12.27 -15.89 -7.99
N PRO A 74 11.20 -16.65 -7.68
CA PRO A 74 9.89 -16.62 -8.34
C PRO A 74 9.18 -15.28 -8.09
N PRO A 75 8.29 -14.83 -9.00
CA PRO A 75 7.55 -13.58 -8.82
C PRO A 75 6.88 -13.51 -7.45
N GLN A 76 7.14 -12.43 -6.71
CA GLN A 76 6.56 -12.16 -5.40
C GLN A 76 5.55 -11.03 -5.51
N MET A 77 4.52 -11.06 -4.65
CA MET A 77 3.71 -9.90 -4.35
C MET A 77 4.48 -8.95 -3.44
N TYR A 78 4.52 -7.67 -3.78
CA TYR A 78 5.17 -6.66 -2.96
C TYR A 78 4.57 -5.28 -3.20
N GLU A 79 4.66 -4.43 -2.18
CA GLU A 79 4.33 -3.02 -2.28
C GLU A 79 5.60 -2.19 -2.43
N ILE A 80 5.51 -1.11 -3.21
CA ILE A 80 6.51 -0.03 -3.18
C ILE A 80 5.82 1.18 -2.56
N GLN A 81 6.49 1.84 -1.62
CA GLN A 81 6.07 3.15 -1.12
C GLN A 81 7.24 4.11 -1.21
N LYS A 82 6.97 5.31 -1.70
CA LYS A 82 7.94 6.42 -1.72
C LYS A 82 7.29 7.67 -1.17
N VAL A 83 7.97 8.33 -0.24
CA VAL A 83 7.47 9.54 0.43
C VAL A 83 8.31 10.73 -0.02
N TYR A 84 7.62 11.76 -0.49
CA TYR A 84 8.20 12.96 -1.05
C TYR A 84 7.99 14.15 -0.13
N LYS A 85 9.03 15.00 -0.06
CA LYS A 85 8.99 16.35 0.49
C LYS A 85 9.59 17.31 -0.53
N GLY A 86 8.78 18.22 -1.05
CA GLY A 86 9.07 18.98 -2.24
C GLY A 86 9.28 18.07 -3.45
N LYS A 87 10.49 18.06 -4.01
CA LYS A 87 10.86 17.26 -5.19
C LYS A 87 11.72 16.04 -4.85
N GLU A 88 12.00 15.82 -3.57
CA GLU A 88 12.91 14.79 -3.11
C GLU A 88 12.13 13.67 -2.43
N ALA A 89 12.40 12.43 -2.84
CA ALA A 89 11.97 11.28 -2.08
C ALA A 89 12.85 11.19 -0.83
N ILE A 90 12.27 11.47 0.32
CA ILE A 90 12.95 11.43 1.62
C ILE A 90 12.97 10.01 2.21
N PHE A 91 12.13 9.13 1.67
CA PHE A 91 12.07 7.73 2.05
C PHE A 91 11.48 6.88 0.93
N GLU A 92 11.96 5.65 0.81
CA GLU A 92 11.42 4.63 -0.08
C GLU A 92 11.65 3.22 0.46
N TYR A 93 10.78 2.29 0.10
CA TYR A 93 11.00 0.86 0.31
C TYR A 93 10.25 0.02 -0.71
N ALA A 94 10.64 -1.25 -0.79
CA ALA A 94 9.83 -2.33 -1.34
C ALA A 94 9.65 -3.43 -0.29
N LEU A 95 8.41 -3.77 0.08
CA LEU A 95 8.12 -4.83 1.05
C LEU A 95 7.36 -5.95 0.39
N CYS A 96 7.91 -7.16 0.46
CA CYS A 96 7.18 -8.36 0.09
C CYS A 96 5.94 -8.53 0.97
N GLU A 97 4.95 -9.25 0.44
CA GLU A 97 3.70 -9.55 1.13
C GLU A 97 3.94 -10.10 2.55
N GLU A 98 4.88 -11.02 2.72
CA GLU A 98 5.21 -11.59 4.03
C GLU A 98 5.66 -10.52 5.04
N CYS A 99 6.54 -9.61 4.66
CA CYS A 99 6.97 -8.50 5.52
C CYS A 99 5.83 -7.52 5.81
N GLY A 100 5.05 -7.15 4.80
CA GLY A 100 3.88 -6.27 4.97
C GLY A 100 2.85 -6.88 5.92
N GLN A 101 2.54 -8.17 5.76
CA GLN A 101 1.57 -8.87 6.60
C GLN A 101 2.06 -9.05 8.04
N ASN A 102 3.36 -9.31 8.23
CA ASN A 102 3.92 -9.37 9.58
C ASN A 102 3.83 -8.01 10.28
N LEU A 103 4.03 -6.89 9.56
CA LEU A 103 3.81 -5.56 10.11
C LEU A 103 2.33 -5.33 10.47
N LEU A 104 1.40 -5.73 9.60
CA LEU A 104 -0.05 -5.60 9.84
C LEU A 104 -0.52 -6.38 11.07
N LYS A 105 0.05 -7.56 11.36
CA LYS A 105 -0.29 -8.36 12.55
C LYS A 105 0.02 -7.64 13.86
N GLU A 106 0.98 -6.71 13.87
CA GLU A 106 1.32 -5.93 15.06
C GLU A 106 0.34 -4.79 15.32
N TYR A 107 -0.43 -4.37 14.32
CA TYR A 107 -1.39 -3.28 14.45
C TYR A 107 -2.52 -3.66 15.41
N SER A 108 -3.14 -2.67 16.04
CA SER A 108 -4.35 -2.90 16.82
C SER A 108 -5.56 -3.07 15.89
N LYS A 109 -6.52 -3.91 16.29
CA LYS A 109 -7.76 -4.14 15.53
C LYS A 109 -8.55 -2.85 15.33
N GLU A 110 -8.51 -1.96 16.33
CA GLU A 110 -9.15 -0.65 16.30
C GLU A 110 -8.51 0.25 15.24
N SER A 111 -7.18 0.28 15.15
CA SER A 111 -6.48 1.06 14.13
C SER A 111 -6.77 0.55 12.73
N LEU A 112 -6.73 -0.77 12.51
CA LEU A 112 -7.05 -1.36 11.21
C LEU A 112 -8.46 -0.96 10.75
N LYS A 113 -9.46 -1.12 11.62
CA LYS A 113 -10.85 -0.73 11.32
C LYS A 113 -11.01 0.77 11.09
N ALA A 114 -10.30 1.60 11.86
CA ALA A 114 -10.40 3.05 11.73
C ALA A 114 -9.78 3.53 10.41
N ILE A 115 -8.62 2.99 10.03
CA ILE A 115 -7.96 3.27 8.76
C ILE A 115 -8.82 2.83 7.58
N GLU A 116 -9.30 1.58 7.61
CA GLU A 116 -10.17 1.00 6.58
C GLU A 116 -11.42 1.87 6.39
N LYS A 117 -12.12 2.19 7.48
CA LYS A 117 -13.29 3.07 7.46
C LYS A 117 -12.96 4.44 6.87
N TYR A 118 -11.89 5.08 7.33
CA TYR A 118 -11.49 6.40 6.83
C TYR A 118 -11.16 6.37 5.35
N PHE A 119 -10.43 5.34 4.90
CA PHE A 119 -10.09 5.18 3.50
C PHE A 119 -11.35 5.02 2.65
N LEU A 120 -12.25 4.10 3.03
CA LEU A 120 -13.51 3.85 2.32
C LEU A 120 -14.42 5.09 2.27
N GLU A 121 -14.58 5.82 3.37
CA GLU A 121 -15.41 7.03 3.42
C GLU A 121 -14.85 8.18 2.58
N ASN A 122 -13.53 8.26 2.43
CA ASN A 122 -12.88 9.37 1.76
C ASN A 122 -12.41 9.05 0.34
N MET A 123 -12.31 7.79 -0.05
CA MET A 123 -11.80 7.38 -1.36
C MET A 123 -12.57 8.05 -2.51
N LYS A 124 -11.81 8.46 -3.52
CA LYS A 124 -12.28 9.12 -4.74
C LYS A 124 -11.97 8.18 -5.90
N PRO A 125 -12.94 7.35 -6.33
CA PRO A 125 -12.69 6.29 -7.29
C PRO A 125 -12.31 6.81 -8.67
N ASP A 126 -12.73 8.03 -8.99
CA ASP A 126 -12.43 8.74 -10.22
C ASP A 126 -11.23 9.71 -10.08
N ALA A 127 -10.44 9.59 -9.01
CA ALA A 127 -9.13 10.25 -8.95
C ALA A 127 -8.18 9.62 -9.98
N ILE A 128 -7.44 10.46 -10.69
CA ILE A 128 -6.39 10.03 -11.62
C ILE A 128 -5.04 9.93 -10.90
N ASP A 129 -4.04 9.30 -11.51
CA ASP A 129 -2.74 8.99 -10.89
C ASP A 129 -2.00 10.23 -10.32
N GLU A 130 -2.27 11.40 -10.91
CA GLU A 130 -1.71 12.70 -10.50
C GLU A 130 -2.56 13.44 -9.45
N GLU A 131 -3.53 12.77 -8.84
CA GLU A 131 -4.42 13.30 -7.81
C GLU A 131 -4.37 12.46 -6.53
N CYS A 132 -4.52 13.12 -5.38
CA CYS A 132 -4.69 12.40 -4.12
C CYS A 132 -5.96 11.55 -4.15
N ARG A 133 -5.84 10.24 -3.89
CA ARG A 133 -6.94 9.27 -3.92
C ARG A 133 -8.06 9.56 -2.93
N LEU A 134 -7.83 10.38 -1.89
CA LEU A 134 -8.84 10.71 -0.87
C LEU A 134 -9.46 12.11 -1.03
N CYS A 135 -8.72 13.09 -1.56
CA CYS A 135 -9.21 14.48 -1.63
C CYS A 135 -9.08 15.15 -3.00
N LYS A 136 -8.54 14.44 -4.00
CA LYS A 136 -8.28 14.92 -5.36
C LYS A 136 -7.38 16.14 -5.50
N LYS A 137 -6.63 16.52 -4.46
CA LYS A 137 -5.58 17.55 -4.61
C LYS A 137 -4.55 17.05 -5.63
N GLU A 138 -4.25 17.88 -6.62
CA GLU A 138 -3.28 17.56 -7.68
C GLU A 138 -1.85 17.49 -7.13
N LYS A 139 -1.08 16.47 -7.52
CA LYS A 139 0.32 16.23 -7.14
C LYS A 139 1.19 17.47 -7.26
N LYS A 140 1.05 18.23 -8.34
CA LYS A 140 1.82 19.47 -8.60
C LYS A 140 1.66 20.55 -7.52
N SER A 141 0.58 20.50 -6.74
CA SER A 141 0.30 21.44 -5.65
C SER A 141 0.78 20.96 -4.27
N LEU A 142 1.25 19.71 -4.19
CA LEU A 142 1.60 19.06 -2.93
C LEU A 142 3.07 19.31 -2.59
N TYR A 143 3.31 19.73 -1.34
CA TYR A 143 4.67 19.77 -0.78
C TYR A 143 5.04 18.42 -0.14
N GLU A 144 4.09 17.71 0.46
CA GLU A 144 4.33 16.39 1.05
C GLU A 144 3.27 15.42 0.52
N TYR A 145 3.71 14.24 0.08
CA TYR A 145 2.85 13.18 -0.44
C TYR A 145 3.59 11.85 -0.49
N SER A 146 2.83 10.76 -0.56
CA SER A 146 3.35 9.42 -0.83
C SER A 146 2.76 8.89 -2.11
N ILE A 147 3.59 8.22 -2.91
CA ILE A 147 3.11 7.33 -3.98
C ILE A 147 3.31 5.89 -3.52
N MET A 148 2.33 5.06 -3.83
CA MET A 148 2.25 3.67 -3.41
C MET A 148 1.86 2.82 -4.61
N SER A 149 2.40 1.61 -4.70
CA SER A 149 2.00 0.64 -5.71
C SER A 149 1.97 -0.78 -5.17
N LEU A 150 1.13 -1.61 -5.78
CA LEU A 150 1.09 -3.05 -5.60
C LEU A 150 1.62 -3.72 -6.87
N ASN A 151 2.57 -4.64 -6.69
CA ASN A 151 3.38 -5.21 -7.76
C ASN A 151 3.46 -6.73 -7.61
N HIS A 152 3.66 -7.41 -8.73
CA HIS A 152 3.97 -8.84 -8.79
C HIS A 152 5.12 -9.07 -9.77
N GLY A 153 6.27 -9.51 -9.25
CA GLY A 153 7.48 -9.61 -10.07
C GLY A 153 7.88 -8.27 -10.70
N THR A 154 7.96 -8.21 -12.02
CA THR A 154 8.36 -7.00 -12.77
C THR A 154 7.18 -6.13 -13.21
N GLU A 155 5.96 -6.45 -12.76
CA GLU A 155 4.73 -5.80 -13.18
C GLU A 155 4.05 -5.08 -12.01
N MET A 156 3.50 -3.90 -12.30
CA MET A 156 2.68 -3.10 -11.40
C MET A 156 1.21 -3.29 -11.78
N TYR A 157 0.35 -3.52 -10.78
CA TYR A 157 -1.08 -3.76 -10.98
C TYR A 157 -1.94 -2.57 -10.57
N TYR A 158 -1.51 -1.86 -9.53
CA TYR A 158 -2.25 -0.73 -9.01
C TYR A 158 -1.32 0.25 -8.34
N ASP A 159 -1.68 1.53 -8.43
CA ASP A 159 -1.02 2.60 -7.76
C ASP A 159 -1.98 3.71 -7.30
N PHE A 160 -1.50 4.49 -6.35
CA PHE A 160 -2.19 5.68 -5.90
C PHE A 160 -1.26 6.65 -5.19
N LEU A 161 -1.73 7.89 -5.13
CA LEU A 161 -1.10 8.97 -4.41
C LEU A 161 -1.93 9.35 -3.18
N LEU A 162 -1.28 9.55 -2.04
CA LEU A 162 -1.87 10.18 -0.85
C LEU A 162 -1.12 11.46 -0.51
N CYS A 163 -1.84 12.58 -0.36
CA CYS A 163 -1.23 13.83 0.08
C CYS A 163 -0.93 13.81 1.58
N GLY A 164 0.03 14.63 2.01
CA GLY A 164 0.47 14.72 3.40
C GLY A 164 -0.67 14.95 4.39
N SER A 165 -1.62 15.84 4.07
CA SER A 165 -2.77 16.08 4.95
C SER A 165 -3.69 14.87 5.12
N CYS A 166 -3.81 14.01 4.10
CA CYS A 166 -4.60 12.79 4.18
C CYS A 166 -3.85 11.70 4.96
N LEU A 167 -2.52 11.60 4.77
CA LEU A 167 -1.67 10.71 5.55
C LEU A 167 -1.67 11.08 7.04
N GLU A 168 -1.61 12.37 7.36
CA GLU A 168 -1.73 12.89 8.73
C GLU A 168 -3.08 12.51 9.35
N GLY A 169 -4.18 12.74 8.61
CA GLY A 169 -5.51 12.32 9.06
C GLY A 169 -5.62 10.81 9.32
N MET A 170 -4.94 9.97 8.53
CA MET A 170 -4.86 8.53 8.79
C MET A 170 -3.99 8.21 10.02
N ALA A 171 -2.86 8.91 10.20
CA ALA A 171 -1.94 8.72 11.32
C ALA A 171 -2.60 9.07 12.68
N GLU A 172 -3.51 10.04 12.72
CA GLU A 172 -4.28 10.41 13.91
C GLU A 172 -5.22 9.30 14.39
N LEU A 173 -5.64 8.39 13.50
CA LEU A 173 -6.51 7.25 13.81
C LEU A 173 -5.74 6.08 14.46
N LEU A 174 -4.42 6.12 14.42
CA LEU A 174 -3.58 5.05 14.92
C LEU A 174 -3.55 5.06 16.45
N SER A 175 -3.70 3.88 17.05
CA SER A 175 -3.48 3.69 18.48
C SER A 175 -1.99 3.77 18.80
N GLU A 176 -1.65 4.05 20.05
CA GLU A 176 -0.25 4.06 20.50
C GLU A 176 0.46 2.72 20.27
N LYS A 177 -0.27 1.60 20.36
CA LYS A 177 0.25 0.27 20.00
C LYS A 177 0.69 0.24 18.52
N THR A 178 -0.19 0.67 17.62
CA THR A 178 0.08 0.66 16.17
C THR A 178 1.22 1.61 15.80
N LYS A 179 1.22 2.83 16.33
CA LYS A 179 2.32 3.78 16.13
C LYS A 179 3.65 3.21 16.60
N LYS A 180 3.65 2.54 17.76
CA LYS A 180 4.85 1.87 18.27
C LYS A 180 5.31 0.73 17.35
N ALA A 181 4.40 -0.12 16.88
CA ALA A 181 4.73 -1.21 15.95
C ALA A 181 5.38 -0.68 14.66
N ILE A 182 4.84 0.40 14.11
CA ILE A 182 5.39 1.09 12.94
C ILE A 182 6.79 1.63 13.22
N SER A 183 6.96 2.32 14.36
CA SER A 183 8.24 2.88 14.78
C SER A 183 9.30 1.79 15.01
N ASP A 184 8.94 0.70 15.70
CA ASP A 184 9.82 -0.44 15.97
C ASP A 184 10.25 -1.12 14.66
N PHE A 185 9.32 -1.32 13.73
CA PHE A 185 9.61 -1.87 12.41
C PHE A 185 10.53 -0.96 11.61
N THR A 186 10.24 0.35 11.60
CA THR A 186 11.05 1.35 10.89
C THR A 186 12.48 1.36 11.44
N ALA A 187 12.63 1.42 12.77
CA ALA A 187 13.94 1.41 13.42
C ALA A 187 14.73 0.11 13.18
N ALA A 188 14.05 -1.04 13.17
CA ALA A 188 14.69 -2.34 12.99
C ALA A 188 15.08 -2.63 11.53
N LYS A 189 14.27 -2.19 10.56
CA LYS A 189 14.43 -2.52 9.14
C LYS A 189 15.05 -1.40 8.32
N PHE A 190 14.96 -0.16 8.80
CA PHE A 190 15.43 1.03 8.09
C PHE A 190 16.24 1.93 9.03
N PRO A 191 17.46 1.52 9.41
CA PRO A 191 18.29 2.31 10.32
C PRO A 191 18.62 3.68 9.69
N GLY A 192 18.42 4.76 10.46
CA GLY A 192 18.72 6.13 10.04
C GLY A 192 17.52 6.96 9.59
N ILE A 193 16.31 6.38 9.61
CA ILE A 193 15.07 7.10 9.31
C ILE A 193 14.54 7.79 10.57
N PRO A 194 14.08 9.06 10.47
CA PRO A 194 13.41 9.75 11.57
C PRO A 194 12.24 8.95 12.14
N ALA A 195 12.14 8.92 13.48
CA ALA A 195 11.15 8.10 14.20
C ALA A 195 9.69 8.58 14.04
N ASP A 196 9.48 9.78 13.54
CA ASP A 196 8.19 10.38 13.19
C ASP A 196 7.66 9.92 11.83
N PHE A 197 8.42 9.08 11.12
CA PHE A 197 7.99 8.50 9.86
C PHE A 197 7.01 7.32 10.07
N SER A 198 5.84 7.35 9.42
CA SER A 198 4.79 6.35 9.59
C SER A 198 4.40 5.72 8.24
N PRO A 199 5.06 4.62 7.79
CA PRO A 199 4.59 3.88 6.64
C PRO A 199 3.22 3.26 6.94
N LEU A 200 2.27 3.48 6.03
CA LEU A 200 0.98 2.80 6.03
C LEU A 200 1.02 1.75 4.91
N PRO A 201 0.96 0.44 5.25
CA PRO A 201 1.00 -0.63 4.26
C PRO A 201 -0.21 -0.56 3.32
N VAL A 202 0.03 -0.84 2.04
CA VAL A 202 -0.95 -0.90 0.96
C VAL A 202 -1.80 -2.15 1.03
N PHE A 203 -1.28 -3.25 1.61
CA PHE A 203 -1.98 -4.55 1.71
C PHE A 203 -3.25 -4.56 2.59
N GLN A 204 -3.75 -3.41 3.04
CA GLN A 204 -5.03 -3.29 3.73
C GLN A 204 -6.21 -3.05 2.78
N ILE A 205 -5.96 -2.84 1.47
CA ILE A 205 -6.97 -2.61 0.45
C ILE A 205 -7.31 -3.91 -0.28
#